data_AF-A0A085BMY1-F1
#
_entry.id   AF-A0A085BMY1-F1
#
_cell.length_a   1.000
_cell.length_b   1.000
_cell.length_c   1.000
_cell.angle_alpha   90.00
_cell.angle_beta   90.00
_cell.angle_gamma   90.00
#
_symmetry.space_group_name_H-M   'P 1'
#
loop_
_entity.id
_entity.type
_entity.pdbx_description
1 polymer ?
#
loop_
_entity_poly.entity_id
_entity_poly.type
_entity_poly.pdbx_seq_one_letter_code
_entity_poly.pdbx_strand_id
1 'polypeptide(L)'
;MTETNKVISTAEKVKAFAMGFIGAGIFSMGTTYFSEQAEYRIPRILWPVYEIFGNIGLAIGMILLGSLLMFYAYRKFISNGGKAIYLLAVLVVAIIGFYAIIFSTTKKSTSIEDVRASLEANQKKTENEIANSDRPDLESESANNYLNQLEALKVKYEKAVNEKDKTKIDACEKEYVNLVSVEFGKVAKEIATKPEYRDFAMYNAKVLNEIQVSRTK
;
A
#
# COMPACT_ATOMS: atom_id res chain seq x y z
N MET A 1 18.18 15.80 -55.66
CA MET A 1 17.37 14.64 -55.24
C MET A 1 18.09 13.67 -54.28
N THR A 2 19.41 13.70 -54.16
CA THR A 2 20.20 12.78 -53.30
C THR A 2 20.22 13.13 -51.81
N GLU A 3 20.06 14.39 -51.43
CA GLU A 3 20.09 14.81 -50.01
C GLU A 3 18.83 14.43 -49.23
N THR A 4 17.65 14.58 -49.84
CA THR A 4 16.36 14.23 -49.23
C THR A 4 16.33 12.76 -48.82
N ASN A 5 16.95 11.89 -49.61
CA ASN A 5 17.02 10.45 -49.36
C ASN A 5 17.95 10.10 -48.18
N LYS A 6 19.04 10.86 -47.98
CA LYS A 6 19.96 10.69 -46.84
C LYS A 6 19.35 11.18 -45.52
N VAL A 7 18.63 12.30 -45.54
CA VAL A 7 17.95 12.84 -44.35
C VAL A 7 16.85 11.89 -43.89
N ILE A 8 16.04 11.38 -44.82
CA ILE A 8 14.98 10.40 -44.50
C ILE A 8 15.58 9.11 -43.94
N SER A 9 16.62 8.55 -44.57
CA SER A 9 17.32 7.35 -44.06
C SER A 9 17.88 7.54 -42.65
N THR A 10 18.42 8.73 -42.35
CA THR A 10 18.95 9.06 -41.02
C THR A 10 17.83 9.14 -39.98
N ALA A 11 16.72 9.81 -40.31
CA ALA A 11 15.56 9.90 -39.44
C ALA A 11 14.97 8.51 -39.12
N GLU A 12 14.88 7.62 -40.12
CA GLU A 12 14.39 6.25 -39.91
C GLU A 12 15.33 5.41 -39.03
N LYS A 13 16.65 5.64 -39.09
CA LYS A 13 17.62 5.02 -38.19
C LYS A 13 17.47 5.51 -36.75
N VAL A 14 17.25 6.81 -36.54
CA VAL A 14 16.99 7.36 -35.20
C VAL A 14 15.68 6.80 -34.62
N LYS A 15 14.63 6.68 -35.42
CA LYS A 15 13.38 6.02 -35.02
C LYS A 15 13.62 4.56 -34.62
N ALA A 16 14.46 3.84 -35.37
CA ALA A 16 14.82 2.47 -35.03
C ALA A 16 15.58 2.40 -33.69
N PHE A 17 16.52 3.31 -33.42
CA PHE A 17 17.18 3.39 -32.12
C PHE A 17 16.20 3.65 -30.97
N ALA A 18 15.29 4.62 -31.14
CA ALA A 18 14.28 4.92 -30.12
C ALA A 18 13.36 3.71 -29.85
N MET A 19 12.90 3.04 -30.89
CA MET A 19 12.09 1.82 -30.79
C MET A 19 12.85 0.70 -30.07
N GLY A 20 14.11 0.51 -30.41
CA GLY A 20 14.98 -0.48 -29.77
C GLY A 20 15.22 -0.17 -28.29
N PHE A 21 15.46 1.10 -27.95
CA PHE A 21 15.65 1.56 -26.58
C PHE A 21 14.40 1.34 -25.71
N ILE A 22 13.22 1.70 -26.23
CA ILE A 22 11.94 1.42 -25.55
C ILE A 22 11.75 -0.09 -25.37
N GLY A 23 12.03 -0.88 -26.42
CA GLY A 23 11.95 -2.34 -26.36
C GLY A 23 12.87 -2.95 -25.30
N ALA A 24 14.11 -2.49 -25.22
CA ALA A 24 15.09 -2.90 -24.20
C ALA A 24 14.62 -2.58 -22.78
N GLY A 25 14.01 -1.40 -22.58
CA GLY A 25 13.43 -1.01 -21.28
C GLY A 25 12.27 -1.91 -20.86
N ILE A 26 11.30 -2.14 -21.76
CA ILE A 26 10.16 -3.02 -21.49
C ILE A 26 10.62 -4.46 -21.23
N PHE A 27 11.56 -4.96 -22.03
CA PHE A 27 12.14 -6.28 -21.85
C PHE A 27 12.80 -6.43 -20.47
N SER A 28 13.67 -5.47 -20.11
CA SER A 28 14.39 -5.50 -18.83
C SER A 28 13.42 -5.43 -17.65
N MET A 29 12.40 -4.56 -17.71
CA MET A 29 11.34 -4.54 -16.70
C MET A 29 10.61 -5.88 -16.63
N GLY A 30 10.18 -6.45 -17.76
CA GLY A 30 9.48 -7.74 -17.79
C GLY A 30 10.23 -8.87 -17.10
N THR A 31 11.56 -8.95 -17.28
CA THR A 31 12.38 -9.95 -16.59
C THR A 31 12.41 -9.79 -15.07
N THR A 32 12.25 -8.57 -14.57
CA THR A 32 12.21 -8.30 -13.12
C THR A 32 10.84 -8.51 -12.50
N TYR A 33 9.77 -8.68 -13.30
CA TYR A 33 8.41 -8.91 -12.80
C TYR A 33 8.14 -10.36 -12.41
N PHE A 34 9.11 -11.26 -12.63
CA PHE A 34 9.06 -12.64 -12.11
C PHE A 34 9.37 -12.73 -10.62
N SER A 35 10.03 -11.73 -10.04
CA SER A 35 10.20 -11.65 -8.58
C SER A 35 9.02 -10.95 -7.96
N GLU A 36 8.57 -11.41 -6.78
CA GLU A 36 7.52 -10.74 -6.03
C GLU A 36 7.94 -9.32 -5.63
N GLN A 37 7.12 -8.33 -5.98
CA GLN A 37 7.31 -6.92 -5.65
C GLN A 37 6.07 -6.38 -4.93
N ALA A 38 6.26 -5.43 -4.00
CA ALA A 38 5.17 -4.79 -3.26
C ALA A 38 4.28 -3.89 -4.14
N GLU A 39 4.81 -3.38 -5.25
CA GLU A 39 4.08 -2.56 -6.21
C GLU A 39 4.56 -2.87 -7.64
N TYR A 40 3.64 -3.27 -8.52
CA TYR A 40 3.92 -3.52 -9.94
C TYR A 40 3.49 -2.32 -10.78
N ARG A 41 4.41 -1.77 -11.58
CA ARG A 41 4.14 -0.68 -12.52
C ARG A 41 3.72 -1.22 -13.88
N ILE A 42 2.42 -1.42 -14.04
CA ILE A 42 1.83 -2.07 -15.21
C ILE A 42 1.67 -1.05 -16.35
N PRO A 43 2.30 -1.24 -17.53
CA PRO A 43 2.00 -0.42 -18.70
C PRO A 43 0.52 -0.59 -19.09
N ARG A 44 -0.20 0.52 -19.33
CA ARG A 44 -1.65 0.50 -19.65
C ARG A 44 -2.03 -0.46 -20.78
N ILE A 45 -1.16 -0.62 -21.78
CA ILE A 45 -1.42 -1.52 -22.92
C ILE A 45 -1.41 -3.00 -22.54
N LEU A 46 -0.77 -3.34 -21.41
CA LEU A 46 -0.71 -4.69 -20.86
C LEU A 46 -1.64 -4.87 -19.66
N TRP A 47 -2.44 -3.86 -19.32
CA TRP A 47 -3.43 -3.96 -18.25
C TRP A 47 -4.40 -5.14 -18.44
N PRO A 48 -4.97 -5.38 -19.65
CA PRO A 48 -5.86 -6.53 -19.86
C PRO A 48 -5.14 -7.87 -19.69
N VAL A 49 -3.85 -7.93 -20.03
CA VAL A 49 -3.03 -9.14 -19.87
C VAL A 49 -2.79 -9.42 -18.39
N TYR A 50 -2.52 -8.37 -17.61
CA TYR A 50 -2.36 -8.48 -16.16
C TYR A 50 -3.66 -8.94 -15.47
N GLU A 51 -4.82 -8.39 -15.84
CA GLU A 51 -6.10 -8.79 -15.24
C GLU A 51 -6.41 -10.28 -15.45
N ILE A 52 -6.05 -10.84 -16.61
CA ILE A 52 -6.36 -12.23 -16.96
C ILE A 52 -5.31 -13.21 -16.42
N PHE A 53 -4.02 -12.85 -16.47
CA PHE A 53 -2.90 -13.78 -16.25
C PHE A 53 -1.98 -13.40 -15.09
N GLY A 54 -2.31 -12.33 -14.36
CA GLY A 54 -1.56 -11.83 -13.21
C GLY A 54 -0.13 -11.39 -13.54
N ASN A 55 0.73 -11.38 -12.51
CA ASN A 55 2.13 -10.94 -12.61
C ASN A 55 2.95 -11.75 -13.62
N ILE A 56 2.74 -13.07 -13.65
CA ILE A 56 3.47 -13.98 -14.55
C ILE A 56 3.11 -13.69 -16.00
N GLY A 57 1.82 -13.54 -16.32
CA GLY A 57 1.39 -13.21 -17.68
C GLY A 57 1.83 -11.82 -18.11
N LEU A 58 1.84 -10.86 -17.19
CA LEU A 58 2.39 -9.53 -17.43
C LEU A 58 3.89 -9.57 -17.74
N ALA A 59 4.68 -10.30 -16.95
CA ALA A 59 6.12 -10.47 -17.15
C ALA A 59 6.42 -11.06 -18.54
N ILE A 60 5.72 -12.14 -18.90
CA ILE A 60 5.84 -12.78 -20.22
C ILE A 60 5.41 -11.80 -21.34
N GLY A 61 4.30 -11.08 -21.15
CA GLY A 61 3.81 -10.09 -22.12
C GLY A 61 4.80 -8.95 -22.36
N MET A 62 5.44 -8.45 -21.30
CA MET A 62 6.49 -7.42 -21.40
C MET A 62 7.73 -7.94 -22.12
N ILE A 63 8.18 -9.17 -21.82
CA ILE A 63 9.33 -9.77 -22.51
C ILE A 63 9.05 -9.95 -24.00
N LEU A 64 7.87 -10.45 -24.37
CA LEU A 64 7.48 -10.63 -25.76
C LEU A 64 7.36 -9.29 -26.48
N LEU A 65 6.69 -8.31 -25.87
CA LEU A 65 6.54 -6.97 -26.45
C LEU A 65 7.89 -6.27 -26.64
N GLY A 66 8.76 -6.32 -25.62
CA GLY A 66 10.10 -5.75 -25.69
C GLY A 66 10.95 -6.41 -26.78
N SER A 67 10.91 -7.74 -26.85
CA SER A 67 11.61 -8.52 -27.88
C SER A 67 11.11 -8.19 -29.30
N LEU A 68 9.79 -8.07 -29.47
CA LEU A 68 9.17 -7.73 -30.75
C LEU A 68 9.57 -6.32 -31.21
N LEU A 69 9.55 -5.33 -30.31
CA LEU A 69 10.00 -3.97 -30.60
C LEU A 69 11.48 -3.92 -30.98
N MET A 70 12.35 -4.65 -30.28
CA MET A 70 13.77 -4.75 -30.63
C MET A 70 13.98 -5.41 -32.00
N PHE A 71 13.19 -6.43 -32.33
CA PHE A 71 13.22 -7.07 -33.64
C PHE A 71 12.78 -6.12 -34.78
N TYR A 72 11.69 -5.38 -34.59
CA TYR A 72 11.25 -4.37 -35.56
C TYR A 72 12.26 -3.23 -35.71
N ALA A 73 12.86 -2.78 -34.61
CA ALA A 73 13.97 -1.83 -34.63
C ALA A 73 15.15 -2.36 -35.47
N TYR A 74 15.52 -3.63 -35.29
CA TYR A 74 16.57 -4.28 -36.07
C TYR A 74 16.27 -4.32 -37.57
N ARG A 75 15.08 -4.80 -37.96
CA ARG A 75 14.71 -4.84 -39.39
C ARG A 75 14.70 -3.45 -40.00
N LYS A 76 14.15 -2.47 -39.28
CA LYS A 76 14.05 -1.08 -39.72
C LYS A 76 15.41 -0.41 -39.85
N PHE A 77 16.35 -0.68 -38.95
CA PHE A 77 17.68 -0.11 -39.01
C PHE A 77 18.47 -0.63 -40.21
N ILE A 78 18.41 -1.93 -40.48
CA ILE A 78 19.12 -2.56 -41.59
C ILE A 78 18.49 -2.19 -42.93
N SER A 79 17.15 -2.17 -43.03
CA SER A 79 16.45 -1.79 -44.26
C SER A 79 16.78 -0.37 -44.72
N ASN A 80 17.21 0.50 -43.80
CA ASN A 80 17.63 1.86 -44.08
C ASN A 80 19.15 2.01 -44.23
N GLY A 81 19.90 0.90 -44.40
CA GLY A 81 21.35 0.91 -44.63
C GLY A 81 22.19 1.14 -43.36
N GLY A 82 21.66 0.78 -42.20
CA GLY A 82 22.42 0.70 -40.94
C GLY A 82 23.21 -0.61 -40.84
N LYS A 83 24.37 -0.59 -40.16
CA LYS A 83 25.13 -1.82 -39.88
C LYS A 83 24.64 -2.47 -38.59
N ALA A 84 24.18 -3.73 -38.68
CA ALA A 84 23.62 -4.50 -37.57
C ALA A 84 24.38 -4.36 -36.24
N ILE A 85 25.72 -4.40 -36.31
CA ILE A 85 26.61 -4.33 -35.14
C ILE A 85 26.41 -3.06 -34.29
N TYR A 86 26.10 -1.92 -34.90
CA TYR A 86 25.90 -0.66 -34.15
C TYR A 86 24.61 -0.69 -33.36
N LEU A 87 23.52 -1.21 -33.94
CA LEU A 87 22.27 -1.32 -33.21
C LEU A 87 22.37 -2.36 -32.08
N LEU A 88 22.99 -3.52 -32.35
CA LEU A 88 23.17 -4.56 -31.35
C LEU A 88 24.00 -4.06 -30.16
N ALA A 89 25.10 -3.33 -30.41
CA ALA A 89 25.89 -2.72 -29.35
C ALA A 89 25.05 -1.75 -28.49
N VAL A 90 24.25 -0.89 -29.13
CA VAL A 90 23.37 0.05 -28.42
C VAL A 90 22.29 -0.68 -27.61
N LEU A 91 21.69 -1.74 -28.14
CA LEU A 91 20.69 -2.54 -27.42
C LEU A 91 21.28 -3.22 -26.19
N VAL A 92 22.47 -3.82 -26.31
CA VAL A 92 23.17 -4.44 -25.18
C VAL A 92 23.47 -3.40 -24.09
N VAL A 93 24.02 -2.25 -24.48
CA VAL A 93 24.30 -1.15 -23.53
C VAL A 93 23.00 -0.63 -22.90
N ALA A 94 21.91 -0.52 -23.67
CA ALA A 94 20.62 -0.10 -23.15
C ALA A 94 20.07 -1.09 -22.12
N ILE A 95 20.09 -2.40 -22.40
CA ILE A 95 19.65 -3.44 -21.47
C ILE A 95 20.47 -3.38 -20.17
N ILE A 96 21.80 -3.31 -20.27
CA ILE A 96 22.67 -3.18 -19.10
C ILE A 96 22.33 -1.91 -18.31
N GLY A 97 22.14 -0.78 -19.00
CA GLY A 97 21.75 0.49 -18.38
C GLY A 97 20.41 0.41 -17.64
N PHE A 98 19.41 -0.25 -18.24
CA PHE A 98 18.11 -0.48 -17.59
C PHE A 98 18.23 -1.39 -16.37
N TYR A 99 18.99 -2.48 -16.44
CA TYR A 99 19.26 -3.29 -15.25
C TYR A 99 19.96 -2.49 -14.17
N ALA A 100 20.97 -1.67 -14.50
CA ALA A 100 21.64 -0.81 -13.53
C ALA A 100 20.67 0.15 -12.85
N ILE A 101 19.76 0.76 -13.61
CA ILE A 101 18.69 1.62 -13.06
C ILE A 101 17.80 0.79 -12.14
N ILE A 102 17.23 -0.32 -12.62
CA ILE A 102 16.33 -1.17 -11.85
C ILE A 102 16.99 -1.63 -10.54
N PHE A 103 18.19 -2.20 -10.59
CA PHE A 103 18.90 -2.63 -9.37
C PHE A 103 19.24 -1.46 -8.43
N SER A 104 19.54 -0.27 -8.95
CA SER A 104 19.78 0.91 -8.11
C SER A 104 18.51 1.42 -7.42
N THR A 105 17.35 1.32 -8.08
CA THR A 105 16.06 1.78 -7.55
C THR A 105 15.36 0.73 -6.68
N THR A 106 15.65 -0.56 -6.87
CA THR A 106 14.99 -1.67 -6.14
C THR A 106 15.58 -1.91 -4.74
N LYS A 107 16.67 -1.23 -4.36
CA LYS A 107 17.22 -1.26 -2.98
C LYS A 107 16.26 -0.74 -1.90
N LYS A 108 15.10 -0.17 -2.28
CA LYS A 108 14.00 0.21 -1.38
C LYS A 108 12.69 -0.51 -1.68
N SER A 109 12.76 -1.77 -2.12
CA SER A 109 11.58 -2.63 -2.07
C SER A 109 11.30 -2.93 -0.60
N THR A 110 10.45 -2.12 0.05
CA THR A 110 9.84 -2.49 1.33
C THR A 110 9.21 -3.87 1.13
N SER A 111 9.80 -4.90 1.73
CA SER A 111 9.24 -6.25 1.62
C SER A 111 7.89 -6.30 2.34
N ILE A 112 7.06 -7.29 2.01
CA ILE A 112 5.81 -7.54 2.76
C ILE A 112 6.12 -7.73 4.25
N GLU A 113 7.25 -8.35 4.57
CA GLU A 113 7.74 -8.52 5.94
C GLU A 113 8.06 -7.19 6.63
N ASP A 114 8.65 -6.23 5.92
CA ASP A 114 8.93 -4.89 6.47
C ASP A 114 7.62 -4.13 6.75
N VAL A 115 6.62 -4.26 5.86
CA VAL A 115 5.29 -3.68 6.07
C VAL A 115 4.64 -4.32 7.30
N ARG A 116 4.63 -5.65 7.39
CA ARG A 116 4.08 -6.38 8.55
C ARG A 116 4.78 -5.99 9.84
N ALA A 117 6.10 -5.97 9.87
CA ALA A 117 6.88 -5.57 11.04
C ALA A 117 6.58 -4.13 11.48
N SER A 118 6.40 -3.22 10.52
CA SER A 118 6.03 -1.84 10.82
C SER A 118 4.60 -1.72 11.38
N LEU A 119 3.65 -2.51 10.85
CA LEU A 119 2.28 -2.56 11.34
C LEU A 119 2.22 -3.13 12.76
N GLU A 120 2.93 -4.23 13.03
CA GLU A 120 3.02 -4.82 14.36
C GLU A 120 3.68 -3.87 15.38
N ALA A 121 4.74 -3.17 14.97
CA ALA A 121 5.39 -2.18 15.83
C ALA A 121 4.46 -1.01 16.16
N ASN A 122 3.72 -0.51 15.17
CA ASN A 122 2.75 0.57 15.36
C ASN A 122 1.54 0.13 16.20
N GLN A 123 1.05 -1.10 16.01
CA GLN A 123 0.01 -1.70 16.84
C GLN A 123 0.46 -1.80 18.29
N LYS A 124 1.62 -2.41 18.57
CA LYS A 124 2.17 -2.52 19.94
C LYS A 124 2.40 -1.15 20.58
N LYS A 125 2.87 -0.18 19.81
CA LYS A 125 3.03 1.20 20.30
C LYS A 125 1.67 1.79 20.70
N THR A 126 0.65 1.60 19.87
CA THR A 126 -0.71 2.12 20.12
C THR A 126 -1.34 1.42 21.33
N GLU A 127 -1.18 0.10 21.44
CA GLU A 127 -1.63 -0.68 22.62
C GLU A 127 -0.97 -0.18 23.90
N ASN A 128 0.35 0.10 23.87
CA ASN A 128 1.06 0.68 25.01
C ASN A 128 0.60 2.10 25.34
N GLU A 129 0.35 2.96 24.34
CA GLU A 129 -0.20 4.31 24.56
C GLU A 129 -1.61 4.25 25.17
N ILE A 130 -2.46 3.33 24.71
CA ILE A 130 -3.80 3.11 25.27
C ILE A 130 -3.72 2.62 26.72
N ALA A 131 -2.92 1.59 26.99
CA ALA A 131 -2.82 1.00 28.34
C ALA A 131 -2.33 2.01 29.39
N ASN A 132 -1.42 2.90 28.99
CA ASN A 132 -0.86 3.94 29.85
C ASN A 132 -1.59 5.29 29.76
N SER A 133 -2.73 5.36 29.07
CA SER A 133 -3.50 6.61 29.00
C SER A 133 -4.15 6.92 30.36
N ASP A 134 -3.98 8.17 30.81
CA ASP A 134 -4.64 8.70 32.00
C ASP A 134 -5.97 9.34 31.63
N ARG A 135 -6.86 9.50 32.63
CA ARG A 135 -8.13 10.20 32.45
C ARG A 135 -7.85 11.63 32.00
N PRO A 136 -8.27 12.05 30.79
CA PRO A 136 -8.00 13.40 30.33
C PRO A 136 -8.91 14.40 31.04
N ASP A 137 -8.38 15.61 31.24
CA ASP A 137 -9.17 16.78 31.64
C ASP A 137 -9.82 17.37 30.39
N LEU A 138 -11.14 17.22 30.27
CA LEU A 138 -11.91 17.61 29.09
C LEU A 138 -12.75 18.84 29.39
N GLU A 139 -12.79 19.79 28.47
CA GLU A 139 -13.70 20.93 28.60
C GLU A 139 -15.15 20.56 28.27
N SER A 140 -15.36 19.48 27.51
CA SER A 140 -16.69 19.01 27.13
C SER A 140 -17.37 18.26 28.28
N GLU A 141 -18.46 18.84 28.80
CA GLU A 141 -19.30 18.18 29.81
C GLU A 141 -19.91 16.87 29.27
N SER A 142 -20.31 16.84 28.00
CA SER A 142 -20.88 15.64 27.37
C SER A 142 -19.85 14.51 27.30
N ALA A 143 -18.59 14.82 26.93
CA ALA A 143 -17.50 13.85 26.89
C ALA A 143 -17.12 13.35 28.28
N ASN A 144 -17.12 14.24 29.28
CA ASN A 144 -16.90 13.84 30.67
C ASN A 144 -18.00 12.92 31.19
N ASN A 145 -19.26 13.27 30.94
CA ASN A 145 -20.40 12.44 31.35
C ASN A 145 -20.37 11.06 30.69
N TYR A 146 -20.00 10.99 29.41
CA TYR A 146 -19.83 9.71 28.72
C TYR A 146 -18.72 8.85 29.34
N LEU A 147 -17.54 9.41 29.59
CA LEU A 147 -16.45 8.66 30.23
C LEU A 147 -16.82 8.21 31.64
N ASN A 148 -17.52 9.04 32.41
CA ASN A 148 -18.02 8.66 33.73
C ASN A 148 -19.01 7.48 33.66
N GLN A 149 -19.91 7.48 32.67
CA GLN A 149 -20.83 6.36 32.42
C GLN A 149 -20.08 5.09 32.02
N LEU A 150 -19.04 5.22 31.19
CA LEU A 150 -18.23 4.09 30.75
C LEU A 150 -17.42 3.47 31.90
N GLU A 151 -16.83 4.29 32.77
CA GLU A 151 -16.14 3.86 33.99
C GLU A 151 -17.11 3.19 34.98
N ALA A 152 -18.31 3.75 35.16
CA ALA A 152 -19.33 3.13 35.99
C ALA A 152 -19.77 1.77 35.42
N LEU A 153 -19.92 1.67 34.09
CA LEU A 153 -20.23 0.42 33.41
C LEU A 153 -19.14 -0.62 33.63
N LYS A 154 -17.85 -0.26 33.53
CA LYS A 154 -16.72 -1.15 33.85
C LYS A 154 -16.88 -1.78 35.23
N VAL A 155 -17.11 -0.96 36.25
CA VAL A 155 -17.26 -1.44 37.65
C VAL A 155 -18.49 -2.37 37.78
N LYS A 156 -19.62 -2.01 37.16
CA LYS A 156 -20.82 -2.87 37.13
C LYS A 156 -20.53 -4.22 36.47
N TYR A 157 -19.80 -4.21 35.36
CA TYR A 157 -19.46 -5.39 34.58
C TYR A 157 -18.57 -6.35 35.37
N GLU A 158 -17.48 -5.83 35.97
CA GLU A 158 -16.58 -6.60 36.82
C GLU A 158 -17.34 -7.25 37.99
N LYS A 159 -18.24 -6.49 38.63
CA LYS A 159 -19.08 -7.02 39.72
C LYS A 159 -20.02 -8.12 39.24
N ALA A 160 -20.73 -7.91 38.13
CA ALA A 160 -21.67 -8.88 37.58
C ALA A 160 -21.00 -10.20 37.18
N VAL A 161 -19.81 -10.13 36.57
CA VAL A 161 -19.00 -11.30 36.20
C VAL A 161 -18.50 -12.04 37.46
N ASN A 162 -17.96 -11.32 38.45
CA ASN A 162 -17.51 -11.92 39.71
C ASN A 162 -18.64 -12.60 40.48
N GLU A 163 -19.85 -12.02 40.46
CA GLU A 163 -21.06 -12.59 41.08
C GLU A 163 -21.69 -13.71 40.24
N LYS A 164 -21.22 -13.93 39.00
CA LYS A 164 -21.81 -14.87 38.01
C LYS A 164 -23.30 -14.62 37.76
N ASP A 165 -23.72 -13.36 37.87
CA ASP A 165 -25.11 -12.95 37.75
C ASP A 165 -25.44 -12.65 36.29
N LYS A 166 -25.99 -13.65 35.58
CA LYS A 166 -26.32 -13.56 34.14
C LYS A 166 -27.26 -12.40 33.83
N THR A 167 -28.22 -12.10 34.70
CA THR A 167 -29.18 -11.03 34.47
C THR A 167 -28.50 -9.66 34.53
N LYS A 168 -27.55 -9.47 35.46
CA LYS A 168 -26.74 -8.24 35.51
C LYS A 168 -25.77 -8.15 34.34
N ILE A 169 -25.18 -9.25 33.89
CA ILE A 169 -24.32 -9.29 32.70
C ILE A 169 -25.12 -8.85 31.47
N ASP A 170 -26.31 -9.42 31.23
CA ASP A 170 -27.17 -9.05 30.10
C ASP A 170 -27.61 -7.58 30.16
N ALA A 171 -27.85 -7.04 31.36
CA ALA A 171 -28.15 -5.61 31.53
C ALA A 171 -26.93 -4.74 31.19
N CYS A 172 -25.73 -5.13 31.60
CA CYS A 172 -24.50 -4.43 31.28
C CYS A 172 -24.19 -4.49 29.77
N GLU A 173 -24.45 -5.60 29.08
CA GLU A 173 -24.31 -5.69 27.62
C GLU A 173 -25.23 -4.71 26.88
N LYS A 174 -26.47 -4.55 27.34
CA LYS A 174 -27.40 -3.56 26.76
C LYS A 174 -26.89 -2.12 26.99
N GLU A 175 -26.40 -1.82 28.18
CA GLU A 175 -25.81 -0.52 28.52
C GLU A 175 -24.55 -0.26 27.68
N TYR A 176 -23.69 -1.27 27.50
CA TYR A 176 -22.51 -1.22 26.65
C TYR A 176 -22.85 -0.89 25.19
N VAL A 177 -23.79 -1.63 24.60
CA VAL A 177 -24.22 -1.41 23.21
C VAL A 177 -24.76 0.00 23.04
N ASN A 178 -25.57 0.50 23.99
CA ASN A 178 -26.09 1.86 23.94
C ASN A 178 -24.96 2.91 24.03
N LEU A 179 -24.04 2.78 24.98
CA LEU A 179 -22.94 3.73 25.14
C LEU A 179 -22.03 3.76 23.91
N VAL A 180 -21.62 2.60 23.39
CA VAL A 180 -20.67 2.51 22.28
C VAL A 180 -21.32 2.83 20.93
N SER A 181 -22.57 2.43 20.72
CA SER A 181 -23.21 2.55 19.39
C SER A 181 -23.99 3.85 19.23
N VAL A 182 -24.46 4.46 20.33
CA VAL A 182 -25.34 5.64 20.29
C VAL A 182 -24.65 6.85 20.91
N GLU A 183 -24.27 6.76 22.18
CA GLU A 183 -23.75 7.93 22.92
C GLU A 183 -22.36 8.35 22.43
N PHE A 184 -21.47 7.39 22.15
CA PHE A 184 -20.15 7.67 21.58
C PHE A 184 -20.26 8.46 20.28
N GLY A 185 -21.19 8.11 19.38
CA GLY A 185 -21.36 8.82 18.11
C GLY A 185 -21.74 10.29 18.28
N LYS A 186 -22.52 10.62 19.31
CA LYS A 186 -22.90 12.00 19.65
C LYS A 186 -21.69 12.76 20.20
N VAL A 187 -21.01 12.17 21.17
CA VAL A 187 -19.85 12.78 21.86
C VAL A 187 -18.66 12.94 20.93
N ALA A 188 -18.34 11.90 20.15
CA ALA A 188 -17.22 11.92 19.21
C ALA A 188 -17.35 13.05 18.20
N LYS A 189 -18.56 13.35 17.71
CA LYS A 189 -18.79 14.48 16.81
C LYS A 189 -18.48 15.83 17.45
N GLU A 190 -18.77 15.98 18.75
CA GLU A 190 -18.50 17.21 19.50
C GLU A 190 -17.01 17.37 19.79
N ILE A 191 -16.36 16.31 20.25
CA ILE A 191 -14.96 16.37 20.68
C ILE A 191 -13.96 16.25 19.52
N ALA A 192 -14.35 15.71 18.36
CA ALA A 192 -13.44 15.49 17.22
C ALA A 192 -12.73 16.76 16.70
N THR A 193 -13.29 17.94 16.94
CA THR A 193 -12.69 19.22 16.53
C THR A 193 -11.82 19.84 17.62
N LYS A 194 -11.78 19.24 18.82
CA LYS A 194 -11.03 19.74 19.97
C LYS A 194 -9.63 19.11 20.05
N PRO A 195 -8.63 19.84 20.59
CA PRO A 195 -7.28 19.30 20.80
C PRO A 195 -7.26 18.05 21.70
N GLU A 196 -8.17 17.97 22.66
CA GLU A 196 -8.28 16.87 23.62
C GLU A 196 -8.79 15.55 23.00
N TYR A 197 -9.22 15.55 21.73
CA TYR A 197 -9.84 14.38 21.09
C TYR A 197 -8.96 13.12 21.16
N ARG A 198 -7.65 13.30 20.94
CA ARG A 198 -6.70 12.19 20.97
C ARG A 198 -6.70 11.53 22.34
N ASP A 199 -6.59 12.32 23.39
CA ASP A 199 -6.49 11.81 24.76
C ASP A 199 -7.81 11.20 25.22
N PHE A 200 -8.95 11.80 24.83
CA PHE A 200 -10.28 11.20 24.97
C PHE A 200 -10.36 9.83 24.29
N ALA A 201 -9.94 9.72 23.02
CA ALA A 201 -10.04 8.49 22.24
C ALA A 201 -9.15 7.38 22.82
N MET A 202 -7.93 7.72 23.26
CA MET A 202 -7.01 6.77 23.90
C MET A 202 -7.57 6.25 25.22
N TYR A 203 -8.05 7.15 26.08
CA TYR A 203 -8.63 6.76 27.37
C TYR A 203 -9.94 5.98 27.21
N ASN A 204 -10.81 6.38 26.28
CA ASN A 204 -12.00 5.60 25.92
C ASN A 204 -11.63 4.17 25.50
N ALA A 205 -10.62 4.01 24.63
CA ALA A 205 -10.14 2.70 24.21
C ALA A 205 -9.60 1.86 25.38
N LYS A 206 -8.94 2.50 26.36
CA LYS A 206 -8.45 1.84 27.58
C LYS A 206 -9.61 1.24 28.37
N VAL A 207 -10.63 2.04 28.69
CA VAL A 207 -11.78 1.56 29.48
C VAL A 207 -12.56 0.48 28.74
N LEU A 208 -12.74 0.60 27.42
CA LEU A 208 -13.37 -0.44 26.60
C LEU A 208 -12.58 -1.75 26.61
N ASN A 209 -11.26 -1.69 26.51
CA ASN A 209 -10.39 -2.87 26.61
C ASN A 209 -10.52 -3.54 27.99
N GLU A 210 -10.59 -2.77 29.06
CA GLU A 210 -10.76 -3.30 30.42
C GLU A 210 -12.14 -3.98 30.61
N ILE A 211 -13.20 -3.42 30.02
CA ILE A 211 -14.52 -4.08 29.94
C ILE A 211 -14.42 -5.39 29.17
N GLN A 212 -13.74 -5.40 28.01
CA GLN A 212 -13.57 -6.60 27.19
C GLN A 212 -12.79 -7.72 27.89
N VAL A 213 -11.74 -7.36 28.64
CA VAL A 213 -11.00 -8.32 29.48
C VAL A 213 -11.93 -8.92 30.55
N SER A 214 -12.80 -8.11 31.14
CA SER A 214 -13.79 -8.61 32.11
C SER A 214 -14.84 -9.51 31.49
N ARG A 215 -15.23 -9.28 30.22
CA ARG A 215 -16.20 -10.11 29.46
C ARG A 215 -15.70 -11.51 29.14
N THR A 216 -14.39 -11.71 29.10
CA THR A 216 -13.77 -12.97 28.66
C THR A 216 -13.29 -13.87 29.81
N LYS A 217 -13.48 -13.43 31.06
CA LYS A 217 -13.21 -14.22 32.28
C LYS A 217 -14.44 -15.02 32.72
#